data_AF-A0A017HDC3-F1
#
_entry.id   AF-A0A017HDC3-F1
#
_cell.length_a   1.000
_cell.length_b   1.000
_cell.length_c   1.000
_cell.angle_alpha   90.00
_cell.angle_beta   90.00
_cell.angle_gamma   90.00
#
_symmetry.space_group_name_H-M   'P 1'
#
loop_
_entity.id
_entity.type
_entity.pdbx_description
1 polymer ?
#
loop_
_entity_poly.entity_id
_entity_poly.type
_entity_poly.pdbx_seq_one_letter_code
_entity_poly.pdbx_strand_id
1 'polypeptide(L)' 'MRGHRTSVSLEDAFWRAFREIAAAEGRTINGLAAEIDEGRGDVGLASAIRVFVLRQFTKS' A
#
# COMPACT_ATOMS: atom_id res chain seq x y z
N MET A 1 10.01 -13.47 -14.64
CA MET A 1 9.43 -13.96 -13.36
C MET A 1 10.35 -13.55 -12.21
N ARG A 2 10.05 -12.46 -11.50
CA ARG A 2 10.71 -12.17 -10.21
C ARG A 2 9.64 -12.08 -9.13
N GLY A 3 9.06 -13.24 -8.85
CA GLY A 3 8.25 -13.49 -7.67
C GLY A 3 9.12 -13.60 -6.42
N HIS A 4 9.94 -12.57 -6.14
CA HIS A 4 10.37 -12.37 -4.76
C HIS A 4 9.17 -11.72 -4.10
N ARG A 5 8.34 -12.55 -3.47
CA ARG A 5 7.31 -12.09 -2.55
C ARG A 5 8.06 -11.49 -1.37
N THR A 6 8.50 -10.24 -1.51
CA THR A 6 9.07 -9.47 -0.42
C THR A 6 7.94 -9.37 0.59
N SER A 7 8.01 -10.15 1.67
CA SER A 7 7.03 -10.09 2.74
C SER A 7 7.07 -8.68 3.30
N VAL A 8 6.05 -7.90 3.02
CA VAL A 8 5.92 -6.54 3.54
C VAL A 8 5.45 -6.67 4.98
N SER A 9 6.32 -6.34 5.93
CA SER A 9 5.94 -6.20 7.33
C SER A 9 5.24 -4.85 7.52
N LEU A 10 3.95 -4.91 7.78
CA LEU A 10 3.07 -3.77 7.99
C LEU A 10 2.21 -4.05 9.23
N GLU A 11 1.98 -3.04 10.06
CA GLU A 11 1.15 -3.16 11.25
C GLU A 11 -0.30 -3.44 10.86
N ASP A 12 -1.02 -4.22 11.68
CA ASP A 12 -2.39 -4.66 11.38
C ASP A 12 -3.35 -3.50 11.08
N ALA A 13 -3.19 -2.37 11.79
CA ALA A 13 -3.98 -1.17 11.57
C ALA A 13 -3.81 -0.61 10.15
N PHE A 14 -2.57 -0.57 9.65
CA PHE A 14 -2.29 -0.13 8.28
C PHE A 14 -2.78 -1.16 7.26
N TRP A 15 -2.66 -2.46 7.54
CA TRP A 15 -3.22 -3.50 6.66
C TRP A 15 -4.74 -3.39 6.53
N ARG A 16 -5.44 -3.15 7.64
CA ARG A 16 -6.90 -2.96 7.63
C ARG A 16 -7.29 -1.73 6.80
N ALA A 17 -6.70 -0.57 7.10
CA ALA A 17 -6.97 0.67 6.37
C ALA A 17 -6.66 0.53 4.87
N PHE A 18 -5.52 -0.10 4.53
CA PHE A 18 -5.14 -0.32 3.13
C PHE A 18 -6.15 -1.19 2.37
N ARG A 19 -6.70 -2.23 3.01
CA ARG A 19 -7.77 -3.06 2.43
C ARG A 19 -9.08 -2.29 2.25
N GLU A 20 -9.44 -1.46 3.22
CA GLU A 20 -10.63 -0.61 3.15
C GLU A 20 -10.53 0.40 1.99
N ILE A 21 -9.38 1.05 1.83
CA ILE A 21 -9.12 1.97 0.72
C ILE A 21 -9.20 1.23 -0.62
N ALA A 22 -8.53 0.08 -0.75
CA ALA A 22 -8.60 -0.72 -1.97
C ALA A 22 -10.04 -1.12 -2.33
N ALA A 23 -10.83 -1.54 -1.34
CA ALA A 23 -12.24 -1.88 -1.54
C ALA A 23 -13.08 -0.66 -1.94
N ALA A 24 -12.88 0.48 -1.28
CA ALA A 24 -13.59 1.73 -1.59
C ALA A 24 -13.29 2.25 -3.00
N GLU A 25 -12.06 2.06 -3.49
CA GLU A 25 -11.65 2.42 -4.85
C GLU A 25 -11.97 1.34 -5.91
N GLY A 26 -12.52 0.18 -5.52
CA GLY A 26 -12.83 -0.92 -6.44
C GLY A 26 -11.58 -1.64 -6.97
N ARG A 27 -10.48 -1.61 -6.23
CA ARG A 27 -9.17 -2.10 -6.64
C ARG A 27 -8.76 -3.35 -5.86
N THR A 28 -7.95 -4.19 -6.47
CA THR A 28 -7.34 -5.32 -5.74
C THR A 28 -6.19 -4.82 -4.87
N ILE A 29 -5.99 -5.46 -3.70
CA ILE A 29 -4.88 -5.12 -2.79
C ILE A 29 -3.52 -5.20 -3.51
N ASN A 30 -3.33 -6.23 -4.34
CA ASN A 30 -2.09 -6.42 -5.09
C ASN A 30 -1.92 -5.36 -6.18
N GLY A 31 -2.99 -4.97 -6.87
CA GLY A 31 -2.95 -3.90 -7.87
C GLY A 31 -2.60 -2.55 -7.24
N LEU A 32 -3.21 -2.23 -6.09
CA LEU A 32 -2.89 -1.03 -5.33
C LEU A 32 -1.46 -1.05 -4.79
N ALA A 33 -1.00 -2.19 -4.29
CA ALA A 33 0.38 -2.34 -3.85
C ALA A 33 1.38 -2.20 -5.01
N ALA A 34 1.05 -2.71 -6.21
CA ALA A 34 1.89 -2.60 -7.40
C ALA A 34 2.00 -1.16 -7.90
N GLU A 35 0.91 -0.40 -7.93
CA GLU A 35 0.99 1.03 -8.31
C GLU A 35 1.79 1.86 -7.29
N ILE A 36 1.67 1.54 -6.00
CA ILE A 36 2.51 2.15 -4.97
C ILE A 36 3.98 1.71 -5.15
N ASP A 37 4.23 0.46 -5.53
CA ASP A 37 5.57 -0.07 -5.85
C ASP A 37 6.25 0.72 -6.97
N GLU A 38 5.51 0.97 -8.06
CA GLU A 38 6.02 1.71 -9.21
C GLU A 38 6.31 3.19 -8.88
N GLY A 39 5.53 3.80 -7.98
CA GLY A 39 5.63 5.21 -7.64
C GLY A 39 6.50 5.57 -6.43
N ARG A 40 7.01 4.60 -5.66
CA ARG A 40 7.68 4.88 -4.36
C ARG A 40 9.14 5.32 -4.46
N GLY A 41 9.77 5.25 -5.63
CA GLY A 41 11.21 5.49 -5.79
C GLY A 41 12.04 4.54 -4.93
N ASP A 42 13.02 5.09 -4.21
CA ASP A 42 13.95 4.31 -3.36
C ASP A 42 13.36 3.89 -2.00
N VAL A 43 12.11 4.28 -1.69
CA VAL A 43 11.45 3.95 -0.42
C VAL A 43 10.97 2.50 -0.44
N GLY A 44 11.10 1.78 0.68
CA GLY A 44 10.55 0.42 0.80
C GLY A 44 9.02 0.39 0.73
N LEU A 45 8.45 -0.68 0.17
CA LEU A 45 6.99 -0.83 -0.04
C LEU A 45 6.16 -0.58 1.23
N ALA A 46 6.62 -1.10 2.38
CA ALA A 46 5.92 -0.93 3.65
C ALA A 46 5.77 0.54 4.02
N SER A 47 6.85 1.32 3.90
CA SER A 47 6.86 2.75 4.19
C SER A 47 6.00 3.53 3.20
N ALA A 48 6.05 3.17 1.91
CA ALA A 48 5.21 3.76 0.88
C ALA A 48 3.71 3.54 1.15
N ILE A 49 3.33 2.33 1.56
CA ILE A 49 1.94 2.01 1.94
C ILE A 49 1.51 2.84 3.17
N ARG A 50 2.35 2.96 4.21
CA ARG A 50 2.03 3.78 5.39
C ARG A 50 1.75 5.24 5.00
N VAL A 51 2.59 5.83 4.15
CA VAL A 51 2.40 7.21 3.66
C VAL A 51 1.15 7.33 2.80
N PHE A 52 0.90 6.36 1.92
CA PHE A 52 -0.32 6.33 1.12
C PHE A 52 -1.58 6.31 1.99
N VAL A 53 -1.63 5.40 2.97
CA VAL A 53 -2.75 5.31 3.93
C VAL A 53 -2.90 6.61 4.70
N LEU A 54 -1.82 7.19 5.24
CA LEU A 54 -1.85 8.45 5.98
C LEU A 54 -2.46 9.59 5.13
N ARG A 55 -2.06 9.69 3.85
CA ARG A 55 -2.56 10.72 2.93
C ARG A 55 -4.08 10.64 2.69
N GLN A 56 -4.71 9.48 2.84
CA GLN A 56 -6.16 9.36 2.70
C GLN A 56 -6.91 10.02 3.87
N PHE A 57 -6.28 10.18 5.03
CA PHE A 57 -6.89 10.80 6.21
C PHE A 57 -6.50 12.26 6.41
N THR A 58 -5.43 12.73 5.75
CA THR A 58 -4.92 14.11 5.91
C THR A 58 -5.29 15.04 4.77
N LYS A 59 -5.90 14.55 3.68
CA LYS A 59 -6.44 15.39 2.61
C LYS A 59 -7.79 15.97 3.07
N SER A 60 -7.74 17.13 3.74
CA SER A 60 -8.90 18.00 3.96
C SER A 60 -9.10 18.95 2.78
#